data_AF-A0A7L8EY99-F1
#
_entry.id   AF-A0A7L8EY99-F1
#
_cell.length_a   1.000
_cell.length_b   1.000
_cell.length_c   1.000
_cell.angle_alpha   90.00
_cell.angle_beta   90.00
_cell.angle_gamma   90.00
#
_symmetry.space_group_name_H-M   'P 1'
#
loop_
_entity.id
_entity.type
_entity.pdbx_description
1 polymer ?
#
loop_
_entity_poly.entity_id
_entity_poly.type
_entity_poly.pdbx_seq_one_letter_code
_entity_poly.pdbx_strand_id
1 'polypeptide(L)' 'MKLQWIKVLPLLEKYPVQGVKYKDYCDFVKVVEIVKNKTHLTAEGLSLVQKIKAGMNTGRR' A
#
# COMPACT_ATOMS: atom_id res chain seq x y z
N MET A 1 1.70 -12.53 -14.55
CA MET A 1 0.95 -11.40 -13.96
C MET A 1 1.82 -10.15 -14.04
N LYS A 2 1.47 -9.14 -14.86
CA LYS A 2 2.25 -7.89 -14.95
C LYS A 2 1.97 -7.04 -13.71
N LEU A 3 3.02 -6.69 -12.97
CA LEU A 3 2.93 -5.85 -11.78
C LEU A 3 2.69 -4.39 -12.19
N GLN A 4 1.42 -3.95 -12.17
CA GLN A 4 1.00 -2.63 -12.64
C GLN A 4 1.52 -1.48 -11.74
N TRP A 5 1.80 -1.74 -10.46
CA TRP A 5 2.27 -0.74 -9.51
C TRP A 5 3.61 -0.09 -9.89
N ILE A 6 4.43 -0.73 -10.73
CA ILE A 6 5.74 -0.21 -11.16
C ILE A 6 5.56 1.11 -11.93
N LYS A 7 4.43 1.26 -12.62
CA LYS A 7 4.11 2.49 -13.36
C LYS A 7 3.32 3.50 -12.52
N VAL A 8 2.49 3.01 -11.60
CA VAL A 8 1.58 3.85 -10.81
C VAL A 8 2.30 4.59 -9.68
N LEU A 9 3.24 3.93 -8.98
CA LEU A 9 3.94 4.56 -7.86
C LEU A 9 4.74 5.80 -8.26
N PRO A 10 5.60 5.78 -9.31
CA PRO A 10 6.34 6.97 -9.71
C PRO A 10 5.43 8.10 -10.18
N LEU A 11 4.28 7.77 -10.79
CA LEU A 11 3.29 8.76 -11.23
C LEU A 11 2.66 9.47 -10.03
N LEU A 12 2.21 8.70 -9.02
CA LEU A 12 1.55 9.24 -7.83
C LEU A 12 2.53 9.87 -6.83
N GLU A 13 3.82 9.53 -6.90
CA GLU A 13 4.88 10.24 -6.18
C GLU A 13 5.14 11.61 -6.80
N LYS A 14 5.21 11.68 -8.14
CA LYS A 14 5.37 12.95 -8.87
C LYS A 14 4.12 13.84 -8.82
N TYR A 15 2.94 13.22 -8.84
CA TYR A 15 1.65 13.91 -8.80
C TYR A 15 0.80 13.33 -7.66
N PRO A 16 1.03 13.78 -6.40
CA PRO A 16 0.35 13.24 -5.24
C PRO A 16 -1.16 13.37 -5.30
N VAL A 17 -1.84 12.28 -4.95
CA VAL A 17 -3.27 12.32 -4.65
C VAL A 17 -3.50 13.24 -3.46
N GLN A 18 -4.54 14.07 -3.52
CA GLN A 18 -4.81 15.06 -2.49
C GLN A 18 -5.78 14.54 -1.41
N GLY A 19 -5.79 15.24 -0.27
CA GLY A 19 -6.73 14.99 0.82
C GLY A 19 -6.48 13.66 1.56
N VAL A 20 -7.53 13.10 2.14
CA VAL A 20 -7.48 11.87 2.96
C VAL A 20 -6.92 10.68 2.16
N LYS A 21 -7.16 10.66 0.84
CA LYS A 21 -6.68 9.62 -0.06
C LYS A 21 -5.14 9.55 -0.16
N TYR A 22 -4.43 10.65 0.13
CA TYR A 22 -2.97 10.63 0.23
C TYR A 22 -2.50 9.65 1.32
N LYS A 23 -3.20 9.60 2.46
CA LYS A 23 -2.88 8.68 3.55
C LYS A 23 -3.07 7.22 3.13
N ASP A 24 -4.12 6.94 2.34
CA ASP A 24 -4.35 5.62 1.74
C ASP A 24 -3.26 5.23 0.77
N TYR A 25 -2.80 6.19 -0.04
CA TYR A 25 -1.65 5.98 -0.92
C TYR A 25 -0.39 5.64 -0.13
N CYS A 26 -0.08 6.38 0.96
CA CYS A 26 1.07 6.08 1.81
C CYS A 26 1.00 4.66 2.41
N ASP A 27 -0.17 4.24 2.89
CA ASP A 27 -0.36 2.90 3.44
C ASP A 27 -0.26 1.81 2.35
N PHE A 28 -0.74 2.09 1.13
CA PHE A 28 -0.52 1.22 -0.02
C PHE A 28 0.98 1.06 -0.34
N VAL A 29 1.77 2.15 -0.32
CA VAL A 29 3.23 2.09 -0.54
C VAL A 29 3.91 1.17 0.48
N LYS A 30 3.52 1.23 1.76
CA LYS A 30 4.03 0.31 2.79
C LYS A 30 3.73 -1.14 2.45
N VAL A 31 2.51 -1.45 2.02
CA VAL A 31 2.14 -2.81 1.60
C VAL A 31 2.95 -3.25 0.38
N VAL A 32 3.18 -2.37 -0.60
CA VAL A 32 4.03 -2.70 -1.75
C VAL A 32 5.45 -3.09 -1.30
N GLU A 33 6.02 -2.42 -0.30
CA GLU A 33 7.33 -2.75 0.23
C GLU A 33 7.37 -4.14 0.89
N ILE A 34 6.33 -4.48 1.68
CA ILE A 34 6.15 -5.83 2.25
C ILE A 34 6.05 -6.88 1.14
N VAL A 35 5.37 -6.57 0.04
CA VAL A 35 5.23 -7.49 -1.09
C VAL A 35 6.55 -7.65 -1.85
N LYS A 36 7.28 -6.56 -2.12
CA LYS A 36 8.60 -6.58 -2.74
C LYS A 36 9.59 -7.45 -1.96
N ASN A 37 9.59 -7.32 -0.64
CA ASN A 37 10.46 -8.10 0.25
C ASN A 37 9.96 -9.53 0.48
N LYS A 38 8.87 -9.94 -0.16
CA LYS A 38 8.22 -11.26 -0.02
C LYS A 38 7.80 -11.62 1.41
N THR A 39 7.84 -10.68 2.36
CA THR A 39 7.50 -10.93 3.77
C THR A 39 6.02 -11.19 3.97
N HIS A 40 5.15 -10.72 3.06
CA HIS A 40 3.73 -11.08 3.02
C HIS A 40 3.44 -12.60 2.92
N LEU A 41 4.45 -13.42 2.59
CA LEU A 41 4.33 -14.88 2.54
C LEU A 41 4.44 -15.54 3.93
N THR A 42 4.85 -14.79 4.97
CA THR A 42 4.84 -15.27 6.35
C THR A 42 3.54 -14.88 7.06
N ALA A 43 3.21 -15.56 8.15
CA ALA A 43 2.01 -15.26 8.93
C ALA A 43 2.05 -13.83 9.52
N GLU A 44 3.23 -13.39 9.98
CA GLU A 44 3.45 -12.05 10.54
C GLU A 44 3.31 -10.98 9.46
N GLY A 45 3.90 -11.20 8.28
CA GLY A 45 3.78 -10.26 7.17
C GLY A 45 2.35 -10.16 6.65
N LEU A 46 1.63 -11.28 6.54
CA LEU A 46 0.21 -11.28 6.18
C LEU A 46 -0.64 -10.54 7.21
N SER A 47 -0.42 -10.78 8.51
CA SER A 47 -1.11 -10.09 9.60
C SER A 47 -0.86 -8.57 9.56
N LEU A 48 0.38 -8.16 9.26
CA LEU A 48 0.73 -6.75 9.08
C LEU A 48 -0.02 -6.11 7.90
N VAL A 49 -0.09 -6.79 6.74
CA VAL A 49 -0.87 -6.31 5.58
C VAL A 49 -2.34 -6.16 5.93
N GLN A 50 -2.93 -7.14 6.64
CA GLN A 50 -4.33 -7.07 7.08
C GLN A 50 -4.58 -5.90 8.02
N LYS A 51 -3.67 -5.66 8.97
CA LYS A 51 -3.74 -4.53 9.90
C LYS A 51 -3.67 -3.18 9.18
N ILE A 52 -2.77 -3.04 8.20
CA ILE A 52 -2.68 -1.82 7.38
C ILE A 52 -3.97 -1.64 6.58
N LYS A 53 -4.43 -2.68 5.88
CA LYS A 53 -5.66 -2.66 5.07
C LYS A 53 -6.88 -2.23 5.89
N ALA A 54 -7.01 -2.69 7.13
CA ALA A 54 -8.13 -2.36 8.00
C ALA A 54 -8.25 -0.86 8.30
N GLY A 55 -7.15 -0.10 8.25
CA GLY A 55 -7.13 1.35 8.45
C GLY A 55 -7.18 2.18 7.16
N MET A 56 -7.35 1.56 5.99
CA MET A 56 -7.38 2.23 4.69
C MET A 56 -8.80 2.49 4.19
N ASN A 57 -8.96 3.50 3.34
CA ASN A 57 -10.18 3.86 2.63
C ASN A 57 -11.35 4.04 3.60
N THR A 58 -12.42 3.25 3.48
CA THR A 58 -13.58 3.30 4.37
C THR A 58 -13.27 2.91 5.82
N GLY A 59 -12.17 2.21 6.07
CA GLY A 59 -11.71 1.89 7.41
C GLY A 59 -10.96 3.05 8.10
N ARG A 60 -10.66 4.12 7.36
CA ARG A 60 -9.93 5.28 7.89
C ARG A 60 -10.88 6.18 8.68
N ARG A 61 -10.53 6.39 9.95
CA ARG A 61 -11.19 7.34 10.86
C ARG A 61 -10.42 8.65 10.94
#